data_AF-A0A7W7Y586-F1
#
_entry.id   AF-A0A7W7Y586-F1
#
_cell.length_a   1.000
_cell.length_b   1.000
_cell.length_c   1.000
_cell.angle_alpha   90.00
_cell.angle_beta   90.00
_cell.angle_gamma   90.00
#
_symmetry.space_group_name_H-M   'P 1'
#
loop_
_entity.id
_entity.type
_entity.pdbx_description
1 polymer ?
#
loop_
_entity_poly.entity_id
_entity_poly.type
_entity_poly.pdbx_seq_one_letter_code
_entity_poly.pdbx_strand_id
1 'polypeptide(L)'
;MIKVDLHLHSSASSRGAGFFSEKLQVQESYVTPRQVYDTLFERGMNLFTITDHDSIDGCLEIAHLPGAFISEEVTTYFPEDRCKIHVIALDINEEIHRELQRLRYNVYELVDYLQASGLPTIVSSIGATRENLKPGVTGYVIEDNNPFSYAEKVRELLDTPAKLSKMRQQAIEHMADKGERELLMEMVQKLSLGKVKLRAGE
;
A
#
# COMPACT_ATOMS: atom_id res chain seq x y z
N MET A 1 -14.52 16.02 7.55
CA MET A 1 -14.82 14.81 6.75
C MET A 1 -13.68 14.61 5.76
N ILE A 2 -13.06 13.43 5.73
CA ILE A 2 -11.99 13.10 4.79
C ILE A 2 -12.61 12.83 3.40
N LYS A 3 -11.98 13.35 2.35
CA LYS A 3 -12.34 13.14 0.95
C LYS A 3 -11.06 12.89 0.17
N VAL A 4 -10.94 11.68 -0.35
CA VAL A 4 -9.72 11.17 -0.98
C VAL A 4 -10.09 10.15 -2.05
N ASP A 5 -9.32 10.12 -3.13
CA ASP A 5 -9.28 9.01 -4.07
C ASP A 5 -7.97 8.25 -3.82
N LEU A 6 -8.07 6.92 -3.68
CA LEU A 6 -7.00 6.06 -3.21
C LEU A 6 -6.42 5.17 -4.29
N HIS A 7 -6.93 5.25 -5.52
CA HIS A 7 -6.42 4.49 -6.65
C HIS A 7 -6.42 5.35 -7.90
N LEU A 8 -5.28 6.00 -8.17
CA LEU A 8 -5.11 6.93 -9.28
C LEU A 8 -3.75 6.78 -9.92
N HIS A 9 -3.71 6.89 -11.24
CA HIS A 9 -2.48 6.84 -12.02
C HIS A 9 -2.19 8.19 -12.67
N SER A 10 -0.90 8.52 -12.72
CA SER A 10 -0.34 9.68 -13.38
C SER A 10 0.54 9.26 -14.56
N SER A 11 0.97 10.23 -15.36
CA SER A 11 1.93 9.98 -16.44
C SER A 11 3.29 9.47 -15.96
N ALA A 12 3.58 9.51 -14.66
CA ALA A 12 4.78 8.90 -14.09
C ALA A 12 4.72 7.35 -14.04
N SER A 13 3.55 6.72 -14.10
CA SER A 13 3.42 5.24 -14.15
C SER A 13 4.02 4.62 -15.42
N SER A 14 4.14 5.41 -16.49
CA SER A 14 4.48 4.93 -17.84
C SER A 14 5.97 4.61 -18.03
N ARG A 15 6.82 4.84 -17.02
CA ARG A 15 8.25 4.51 -17.07
C ARG A 15 8.56 3.02 -16.82
N GLY A 16 7.58 2.23 -16.34
CA GLY A 16 7.76 0.81 -15.97
C GLY A 16 7.07 -0.22 -16.89
N ALA A 17 6.27 0.18 -17.87
CA ALA A 17 5.53 -0.76 -18.72
C ALA A 17 6.48 -1.39 -19.76
N GLY A 18 6.73 -2.70 -19.64
CA GLY A 18 7.75 -3.44 -20.39
C GLY A 18 7.74 -3.27 -21.92
N PHE A 19 8.81 -3.79 -22.56
CA PHE A 19 9.25 -3.65 -23.97
C PHE A 19 8.18 -3.50 -25.09
N PHE A 20 6.96 -4.01 -24.91
CA PHE A 20 5.87 -3.86 -25.87
C PHE A 20 5.02 -2.58 -25.70
N SER A 21 4.90 -2.03 -24.49
CA SER A 21 4.17 -0.77 -24.22
C SER A 21 4.95 0.45 -24.72
N GLU A 22 6.27 0.44 -24.49
CA GLU A 22 7.20 1.48 -24.94
C GLU A 22 7.18 1.67 -26.48
N LYS A 23 6.90 0.58 -27.23
CA LYS A 23 6.79 0.59 -28.70
C LYS A 23 5.48 1.13 -29.25
N LEU A 24 4.42 1.22 -28.42
CA LEU A 24 3.07 1.63 -28.83
C LEU A 24 2.63 2.99 -28.27
N GLN A 25 3.41 3.62 -27.38
CA GLN A 25 3.09 4.93 -26.75
C GLN A 25 1.71 5.00 -26.07
N VAL A 26 1.14 3.86 -25.66
CA VAL A 26 -0.12 3.83 -24.91
C VAL A 26 0.23 3.99 -23.43
N GLN A 27 0.09 5.20 -22.92
CA GLN A 27 0.27 5.52 -21.51
C GLN A 27 -1.00 5.16 -20.74
N GLU A 28 -0.85 4.67 -19.51
CA GLU A 28 -2.00 4.41 -18.63
C GLU A 28 -2.69 5.70 -18.18
N SER A 29 -1.93 6.80 -18.12
CA SER A 29 -2.45 8.14 -17.88
C SER A 29 -1.59 9.17 -18.60
N TYR A 30 -2.25 10.16 -19.21
CA TYR A 30 -1.59 11.31 -19.84
C TYR A 30 -1.58 12.54 -18.92
N VAL A 31 -2.09 12.41 -17.69
CA VAL A 31 -2.26 13.50 -16.73
C VAL A 31 -1.05 13.56 -15.81
N THR A 32 -0.42 14.73 -15.68
CA THR A 32 0.75 14.89 -14.80
C THR A 32 0.37 14.80 -13.33
N PRO A 33 1.30 14.41 -12.43
CA PRO A 33 1.04 14.40 -10.99
C PRO A 33 0.46 15.71 -10.46
N ARG A 34 1.00 16.84 -10.94
CA ARG A 34 0.48 18.17 -10.59
C ARG A 34 -0.97 18.39 -11.06
N GLN A 35 -1.31 18.00 -12.29
CA GLN A 35 -2.68 18.13 -12.80
C GLN A 35 -3.66 17.25 -12.03
N VAL A 36 -3.24 16.05 -11.60
CA VAL A 36 -4.03 15.19 -10.69
C VAL A 36 -4.35 15.95 -9.41
N TYR A 37 -3.32 16.49 -8.73
CA TYR A 37 -3.51 17.25 -7.48
C TYR A 37 -4.47 18.43 -7.67
N ASP A 38 -4.23 19.30 -8.66
CA ASP A 38 -5.03 20.51 -8.88
C ASP A 38 -6.51 20.14 -9.16
N THR A 39 -6.74 19.11 -9.98
CA THR A 39 -8.11 18.65 -10.31
C THR A 39 -8.85 18.11 -9.08
N LEU A 40 -8.20 17.31 -8.25
CA LEU A 40 -8.81 16.75 -7.04
C LEU A 40 -9.09 17.84 -6.00
N PHE A 41 -8.17 18.81 -5.89
CA PHE A 41 -8.33 19.96 -5.00
C PHE A 41 -9.54 20.80 -5.41
N GLU A 42 -9.69 21.10 -6.71
CA GLU A 42 -10.86 21.81 -7.26
C GLU A 42 -12.18 21.05 -7.03
N ARG A 43 -12.14 19.72 -7.01
CA ARG A 43 -13.29 18.85 -6.67
C ARG A 43 -13.57 18.76 -5.17
N GLY A 44 -12.80 19.47 -4.34
CA GLY A 44 -13.00 19.56 -2.91
C GLY A 44 -12.51 18.36 -2.11
N MET A 45 -11.54 17.59 -2.65
CA MET A 45 -10.78 16.61 -1.87
C MET A 45 -9.81 17.30 -0.91
N ASN A 46 -9.38 16.60 0.13
CA ASN A 46 -8.50 17.14 1.17
C ASN A 46 -7.32 16.25 1.57
N LEU A 47 -7.23 15.04 1.02
CA LEU A 47 -6.02 14.23 1.03
C LEU A 47 -5.75 13.76 -0.40
N PHE A 48 -4.48 13.62 -0.76
CA PHE A 48 -4.04 13.39 -2.13
C PHE A 48 -2.96 12.33 -2.18
N THR A 49 -3.10 11.36 -3.08
CA THR A 49 -2.07 10.37 -3.36
C THR A 49 -2.18 9.89 -4.80
N ILE A 50 -1.12 9.27 -5.28
CA ILE A 50 -1.04 8.64 -6.60
C ILE A 50 -0.52 7.22 -6.37
N THR A 51 -1.13 6.24 -7.00
CA THR A 51 -0.77 4.82 -6.90
C THR A 51 -0.26 4.35 -8.25
N ASP A 52 0.83 4.96 -8.73
CA ASP A 52 1.47 4.56 -9.97
C ASP A 52 2.02 3.12 -9.85
N HIS A 53 2.06 2.40 -10.97
CA HIS A 53 2.56 1.04 -10.99
C HIS A 53 4.05 0.99 -10.66
N ASP A 54 4.38 0.27 -9.60
CA ASP A 54 5.75 -0.03 -9.19
C ASP A 54 6.67 1.20 -9.02
N SER A 55 6.09 2.38 -8.80
CA SER A 55 6.81 3.65 -8.72
C SER A 55 6.12 4.63 -7.78
N ILE A 56 6.92 5.42 -7.08
CA ILE A 56 6.47 6.53 -6.24
C ILE A 56 6.83 7.91 -6.81
N ASP A 57 7.42 7.97 -8.01
CA ASP A 57 7.91 9.21 -8.61
C ASP A 57 6.82 10.30 -8.69
N GLY A 58 5.61 9.91 -9.10
CA GLY A 58 4.47 10.82 -9.16
C GLY A 58 4.09 11.37 -7.78
N CYS A 59 4.11 10.53 -6.76
CA CYS A 59 3.90 10.96 -5.37
C CYS A 59 5.00 11.92 -4.89
N LEU A 60 6.27 11.63 -5.19
CA LEU A 60 7.40 12.47 -4.79
C LEU A 60 7.35 13.86 -5.43
N GLU A 61 6.88 13.97 -6.68
CA GLU A 61 6.68 15.25 -7.37
C GLU A 61 5.75 16.19 -6.57
N ILE A 62 4.66 15.63 -6.00
CA ILE A 62 3.65 16.40 -5.27
C ILE A 62 3.77 16.33 -3.74
N ALA A 63 4.75 15.61 -3.19
CA ALA A 63 4.85 15.35 -1.74
C ALA A 63 4.98 16.62 -0.88
N HIS A 64 5.42 17.73 -1.49
CA HIS A 64 5.53 19.03 -0.83
C HIS A 64 4.19 19.78 -0.72
N LEU A 65 3.13 19.30 -1.37
CA LEU A 65 1.81 19.93 -1.37
C LEU A 65 0.97 19.51 -0.16
N PRO A 66 0.11 20.40 0.39
CA PRO A 66 -0.70 20.09 1.55
C PRO A 66 -1.61 18.87 1.36
N GLY A 67 -1.61 17.95 2.33
CA GLY A 67 -2.44 16.76 2.29
C GLY A 67 -1.96 15.66 1.35
N ALA A 68 -0.81 15.84 0.68
CA ALA A 68 -0.18 14.80 -0.12
C ALA A 68 0.47 13.74 0.77
N PHE A 69 0.31 12.47 0.39
CA PHE A 69 0.99 11.33 1.00
C PHE A 69 1.38 10.29 -0.06
N ILE A 70 2.39 9.48 0.23
CA ILE A 70 3.00 8.56 -0.75
C ILE A 70 2.27 7.22 -0.71
N SER A 71 1.90 6.71 -1.88
CA SER A 71 1.30 5.39 -2.08
C SER A 71 1.81 4.76 -3.37
N GLU A 72 1.51 3.49 -3.58
CA GLU A 72 1.98 2.72 -4.74
C GLU A 72 1.00 1.59 -5.07
N GLU A 73 0.79 1.30 -6.36
CA GLU A 73 0.19 0.03 -6.78
C GLU A 73 1.30 -0.94 -7.19
N VAL A 74 1.58 -1.90 -6.33
CA VAL A 74 2.64 -2.88 -6.56
C VAL A 74 2.10 -4.03 -7.38
N THR A 75 2.67 -4.24 -8.56
CA THR A 75 2.44 -5.48 -9.32
C THR A 75 3.15 -6.63 -8.60
N THR A 76 2.46 -7.72 -8.33
CA THR A 76 3.02 -8.88 -7.64
C THR A 76 2.48 -10.19 -8.19
N TYR A 77 2.96 -11.31 -7.68
CA TYR A 77 2.74 -12.62 -8.26
C TYR A 77 2.49 -13.68 -7.18
N PHE A 78 1.55 -14.58 -7.45
CA PHE A 78 1.47 -15.85 -6.74
C PHE A 78 2.70 -16.69 -7.07
N PRO A 79 3.45 -17.19 -6.07
CA PRO A 79 4.64 -18.01 -6.33
C PRO A 79 4.30 -19.37 -6.97
N GLU A 80 3.07 -19.87 -6.83
CA GLU A 80 2.62 -21.18 -7.32
C GLU A 80 2.52 -21.24 -8.84
N ASP A 81 1.91 -20.23 -9.46
CA ASP A 81 1.54 -20.24 -10.87
C ASP A 81 1.97 -18.96 -11.62
N ARG A 82 2.66 -18.04 -10.93
CA ARG A 82 3.05 -16.73 -11.44
C ARG A 82 1.85 -15.88 -11.87
N CYS A 83 0.66 -16.14 -11.35
CA CYS A 83 -0.52 -15.32 -11.61
C CYS A 83 -0.25 -13.90 -11.09
N LYS A 84 -0.38 -12.93 -12.01
CA LYS A 84 -0.10 -11.52 -11.75
C LYS A 84 -1.30 -10.89 -11.05
N ILE A 85 -1.06 -10.26 -9.92
CA ILE A 85 -2.05 -9.46 -9.18
C ILE A 85 -1.44 -8.12 -8.80
N HIS A 86 -2.26 -7.18 -8.33
CA HIS A 86 -1.78 -5.90 -7.84
C HIS A 86 -2.18 -5.68 -6.38
N VAL A 87 -1.30 -5.02 -5.61
CA VAL A 87 -1.52 -4.67 -4.20
C VAL A 87 -1.32 -3.17 -4.04
N ILE A 88 -2.33 -2.49 -3.51
CA ILE A 88 -2.23 -1.06 -3.20
C ILE A 88 -1.61 -0.89 -1.81
N ALA A 89 -0.46 -0.24 -1.74
CA ALA A 89 0.21 0.15 -0.50
C ALA A 89 0.01 1.65 -0.27
N LEU A 90 -0.71 2.01 0.79
CA LEU A 90 -1.05 3.40 1.12
C LEU A 90 -0.18 3.96 2.25
N ASP A 91 0.12 5.25 2.21
CA ASP A 91 0.84 5.99 3.28
C ASP A 91 2.19 5.35 3.62
N ILE A 92 2.96 5.04 2.56
CA ILE A 92 4.29 4.46 2.64
C ILE A 92 5.38 5.54 2.61
N ASN A 93 6.63 5.13 2.71
CA ASN A 93 7.78 5.99 2.47
C ASN A 93 8.72 5.34 1.44
N GLU A 94 9.76 6.07 1.02
CA GLU A 94 10.74 5.59 0.05
C GLU A 94 11.48 4.31 0.46
N GLU A 95 11.61 4.05 1.78
CA GLU A 95 12.27 2.85 2.30
C GLU A 95 11.39 1.62 2.14
N ILE A 96 10.11 1.75 2.52
CA ILE A 96 9.11 0.72 2.28
C ILE A 96 9.02 0.44 0.77
N HIS A 97 8.92 1.47 -0.07
CA HIS A 97 8.93 1.29 -1.54
C HIS A 97 10.12 0.45 -2.03
N ARG A 98 11.35 0.74 -1.58
CA ARG A 98 12.54 -0.05 -1.97
C ARG A 98 12.41 -1.53 -1.62
N GLU A 99 11.87 -1.84 -0.46
CA GLU A 99 11.68 -3.24 -0.05
C GLU A 99 10.49 -3.89 -0.78
N LEU A 100 9.39 -3.16 -1.04
CA LEU A 100 8.30 -3.64 -1.89
C LEU A 100 8.83 -4.04 -3.28
N GLN A 101 9.69 -3.21 -3.88
CA GLN A 101 10.30 -3.52 -5.18
C GLN A 101 11.15 -4.80 -5.17
N ARG A 102 11.74 -5.17 -4.02
CA ARG A 102 12.49 -6.42 -3.86
C ARG A 102 11.58 -7.63 -3.65
N LEU A 103 10.53 -7.48 -2.85
CA LEU A 103 9.65 -8.56 -2.41
C LEU A 103 8.49 -8.83 -3.38
N ARG A 104 8.22 -7.91 -4.32
CA ARG A 104 7.07 -7.98 -5.25
C ARG A 104 6.97 -9.25 -6.08
N TYR A 105 8.00 -10.09 -6.16
CA TYR A 105 7.93 -11.34 -6.93
C TYR A 105 7.22 -12.49 -6.21
N ASN A 106 6.84 -12.29 -4.94
CA ASN A 106 6.06 -13.21 -4.12
C ASN A 106 5.05 -12.42 -3.26
N VAL A 107 3.76 -12.57 -3.56
CA VAL A 107 2.69 -11.83 -2.86
C VAL A 107 2.66 -12.12 -1.35
N TYR A 108 3.01 -13.33 -0.92
CA TYR A 108 2.99 -13.67 0.50
C TYR A 108 4.08 -12.93 1.28
N GLU A 109 5.29 -12.88 0.73
CA GLU A 109 6.41 -12.14 1.32
C GLU A 109 6.13 -10.63 1.34
N LEU A 110 5.56 -10.10 0.25
CA LEU A 110 5.16 -8.69 0.16
C LEU A 110 4.13 -8.34 1.25
N VAL A 111 3.08 -9.14 1.41
CA VAL A 111 2.00 -8.88 2.38
C VAL A 111 2.47 -9.08 3.82
N ASP A 112 3.33 -10.07 4.07
CA ASP A 112 3.95 -10.26 5.40
C ASP A 112 4.85 -9.06 5.76
N TYR A 113 5.62 -8.52 4.81
CA TYR A 113 6.43 -7.31 5.03
C TYR A 113 5.57 -6.06 5.29
N LEU A 114 4.47 -5.88 4.55
CA LEU A 114 3.53 -4.77 4.78
C LEU A 114 2.94 -4.84 6.20
N GLN A 115 2.52 -6.02 6.65
CA GLN A 115 2.02 -6.19 8.02
C GLN A 115 3.11 -5.95 9.07
N ALA A 116 4.34 -6.44 8.85
CA ALA A 116 5.48 -6.20 9.73
C ALA A 116 5.87 -4.72 9.80
N SER A 117 5.61 -3.97 8.73
CA SER A 117 5.80 -2.51 8.66
C SER A 117 4.65 -1.71 9.30
N GLY A 118 3.66 -2.39 9.88
CA GLY A 118 2.50 -1.75 10.50
C GLY A 118 1.53 -1.16 9.49
N LEU A 119 1.39 -1.78 8.31
CA LEU A 119 0.41 -1.41 7.27
C LEU A 119 -0.68 -2.49 7.23
N PRO A 120 -1.86 -2.24 7.84
CA PRO A 120 -2.97 -3.18 7.82
C PRO A 120 -3.49 -3.40 6.41
N THR A 121 -3.77 -4.64 6.07
CA THR A 121 -4.15 -5.02 4.69
C THR A 121 -5.65 -5.27 4.59
N ILE A 122 -6.26 -4.88 3.46
CA ILE A 122 -7.64 -5.25 3.12
C ILE A 122 -7.57 -6.16 1.90
N VAL A 123 -8.11 -7.37 2.00
CA VAL A 123 -8.01 -8.40 0.95
C VAL A 123 -9.38 -8.96 0.58
N SER A 124 -9.52 -9.49 -0.63
CA SER A 124 -10.67 -10.31 -1.05
C SER A 124 -10.68 -11.64 -0.30
N SER A 125 -11.85 -12.26 -0.16
CA SER A 125 -11.98 -13.66 0.31
C SER A 125 -11.54 -14.69 -0.73
N ILE A 126 -11.42 -14.31 -1.99
CA ILE A 126 -11.08 -15.18 -3.13
C ILE A 126 -9.86 -14.60 -3.84
N GLY A 127 -8.85 -15.45 -4.08
CA GLY A 127 -7.68 -15.11 -4.90
C GLY A 127 -6.77 -14.02 -4.31
N ALA A 128 -6.78 -13.88 -2.99
CA ALA A 128 -5.91 -12.96 -2.26
C ALA A 128 -5.23 -13.67 -1.08
N THR A 129 -4.35 -12.97 -0.38
CA THR A 129 -3.49 -13.48 0.71
C THR A 129 -4.20 -13.55 2.07
N ARG A 130 -5.42 -14.09 2.10
CA ARG A 130 -6.24 -14.19 3.32
C ARG A 130 -5.48 -14.90 4.47
N GLU A 131 -4.70 -15.92 4.14
CA GLU A 131 -3.90 -16.73 5.06
C GLU A 131 -2.82 -15.93 5.80
N ASN A 132 -2.39 -14.79 5.26
CA ASN A 132 -1.42 -13.92 5.92
C ASN A 132 -2.09 -13.04 7.00
N LEU A 133 -3.42 -12.94 7.02
CA LEU A 133 -4.15 -12.03 7.89
C LEU A 133 -4.88 -12.76 9.03
N LYS A 134 -5.01 -12.06 10.17
CA LYS A 134 -6.06 -12.35 11.17
C LYS A 134 -7.22 -11.37 10.96
N PRO A 135 -8.37 -11.80 10.40
CA PRO A 135 -9.46 -10.90 10.05
C PRO A 135 -9.97 -10.10 11.25
N GLY A 136 -10.11 -8.78 11.08
CA GLY A 136 -10.52 -7.84 12.13
C GLY A 136 -9.43 -7.51 13.17
N VAL A 137 -8.26 -8.16 13.08
CA VAL A 137 -7.14 -7.99 14.02
C VAL A 137 -5.95 -7.33 13.34
N THR A 138 -5.47 -7.87 12.22
CA THR A 138 -4.32 -7.30 11.47
C THR A 138 -4.73 -6.67 10.14
N GLY A 139 -5.98 -6.86 9.74
CA GLY A 139 -6.56 -6.33 8.51
C GLY A 139 -8.00 -6.81 8.33
N TYR A 140 -8.56 -6.60 7.15
CA TYR A 140 -9.93 -7.04 6.83
C TYR A 140 -9.95 -7.97 5.63
N VAL A 141 -10.93 -8.88 5.64
CA VAL A 141 -11.27 -9.71 4.49
C VAL A 141 -12.65 -9.30 4.00
N ILE A 142 -12.77 -9.04 2.70
CA ILE A 142 -14.00 -8.66 2.03
C ILE A 142 -14.59 -9.90 1.36
N GLU A 143 -15.71 -10.38 1.88
CA GLU A 143 -16.30 -11.67 1.49
C GLU A 143 -17.12 -11.61 0.19
N ASP A 144 -17.70 -10.45 -0.11
CA ASP A 144 -18.63 -10.25 -1.23
C ASP A 144 -17.97 -9.71 -2.49
N ASN A 145 -16.67 -9.42 -2.43
CA ASN A 145 -15.87 -8.77 -3.46
C ASN A 145 -16.53 -7.48 -4.02
N ASN A 146 -17.24 -6.75 -3.17
CA ASN A 146 -17.95 -5.54 -3.55
C ASN A 146 -17.09 -4.29 -3.28
N PRO A 147 -16.83 -3.41 -4.26
CA PRO A 147 -16.03 -2.19 -4.08
C PRO A 147 -16.53 -1.28 -2.95
N PHE A 148 -17.85 -1.25 -2.70
CA PHE A 148 -18.41 -0.48 -1.59
C PHE A 148 -18.00 -1.06 -0.23
N SER A 149 -17.89 -2.38 -0.10
CA SER A 149 -17.43 -3.06 1.12
C SER A 149 -15.96 -2.76 1.41
N TYR A 150 -15.11 -2.68 0.39
CA TYR A 150 -13.73 -2.18 0.55
C TYR A 150 -13.72 -0.73 1.04
N ALA A 151 -14.48 0.15 0.39
CA ALA A 151 -14.56 1.57 0.74
C ALA A 151 -15.07 1.80 2.17
N GLU A 152 -16.02 0.98 2.64
CA GLU A 152 -16.48 1.02 4.03
C GLU A 152 -15.38 0.67 5.03
N LYS A 153 -14.56 -0.36 4.75
CA LYS A 153 -13.45 -0.73 5.64
C LYS A 153 -12.32 0.27 5.67
N VAL A 154 -12.00 0.87 4.54
CA VAL A 154 -11.08 2.00 4.49
C VAL A 154 -11.63 3.17 5.31
N ARG A 155 -12.90 3.55 5.08
CA ARG A 155 -13.53 4.67 5.81
C ARG A 155 -13.55 4.43 7.32
N GLU A 156 -13.87 3.21 7.74
CA GLU A 156 -13.85 2.80 9.14
C GLU A 156 -12.47 3.03 9.81
N LEU A 157 -11.38 2.72 9.10
CA LEU A 157 -10.02 2.94 9.58
C LEU A 157 -9.64 4.42 9.60
N LEU A 158 -10.06 5.19 8.59
CA LEU A 158 -9.80 6.63 8.50
C LEU A 158 -10.58 7.42 9.56
N ASP A 159 -11.83 7.05 9.83
CA ASP A 159 -12.70 7.73 10.80
C ASP A 159 -12.40 7.31 12.25
N THR A 160 -11.67 6.20 12.46
CA THR A 160 -11.34 5.68 13.80
C THR A 160 -9.83 5.50 14.00
N PRO A 161 -9.05 6.59 14.22
CA PRO A 161 -7.59 6.52 14.35
C PRO A 161 -7.10 5.57 15.44
N ALA A 162 -7.82 5.46 16.56
CA ALA A 162 -7.49 4.52 17.64
C ALA A 162 -7.59 3.05 17.19
N LYS A 163 -8.59 2.73 16.35
CA LYS A 163 -8.75 1.39 15.78
C LYS A 163 -7.63 1.08 14.79
N LEU A 164 -7.31 2.02 13.92
CA LEU A 164 -6.17 1.88 13.01
C LEU A 164 -4.87 1.66 13.79
N SER A 165 -4.58 2.50 14.80
CA SER A 165 -3.38 2.35 15.63
C SER A 165 -3.31 0.98 16.31
N LYS A 166 -4.43 0.49 16.85
CA LYS A 166 -4.51 -0.83 17.45
C LYS A 166 -4.26 -1.94 16.43
N MET A 167 -4.90 -1.87 15.26
CA MET A 167 -4.73 -2.86 14.19
C MET A 167 -3.28 -2.89 13.67
N ARG A 168 -2.63 -1.73 13.55
CA ARG A 168 -1.19 -1.61 13.21
C ARG A 168 -0.34 -2.37 14.22
N GLN A 169 -0.55 -2.11 15.51
CA GLN A 169 0.18 -2.78 16.59
C GLN A 169 -0.05 -4.29 16.57
N GLN A 170 -1.29 -4.72 16.37
CA GLN A 170 -1.64 -6.14 16.29
C GLN A 170 -1.05 -6.84 15.06
N ALA A 171 -0.91 -6.14 13.92
CA ALA A 171 -0.21 -6.67 12.74
C ALA A 171 1.27 -6.93 13.03
N ILE A 172 1.95 -5.97 13.64
CA ILE A 172 3.36 -6.10 14.05
C ILE A 172 3.53 -7.25 15.05
N GLU A 173 2.68 -7.33 16.07
CA GLU A 173 2.71 -8.40 17.08
C GLU A 173 2.44 -9.78 16.48
N HIS A 174 1.44 -9.88 15.58
CA HIS A 174 1.14 -11.13 14.91
C HIS A 174 2.33 -11.64 14.10
N MET A 175 2.98 -10.75 13.36
CA MET A 175 4.15 -11.11 12.57
C MET A 175 5.30 -11.54 13.50
N ALA A 176 5.50 -10.87 14.64
CA ALA A 176 6.49 -11.27 15.63
C ALA A 176 6.21 -12.66 16.26
N ASP A 177 4.94 -13.10 16.33
CA ASP A 177 4.54 -14.38 16.92
C ASP A 177 4.58 -15.56 15.93
N LYS A 178 4.65 -15.32 14.61
CA LYS A 178 4.59 -16.34 13.53
C LYS A 178 5.76 -17.35 13.54
N GLY A 179 6.67 -17.30 14.51
CA GLY A 179 7.79 -18.24 14.69
C GLY A 179 9.15 -17.70 14.26
N GLU A 180 9.19 -16.52 13.65
CA GLU A 180 10.39 -15.86 13.11
C GLU A 180 10.67 -14.53 13.82
N ARG A 181 10.30 -14.39 15.10
CA ARG A 181 10.46 -13.13 15.86
C ARG A 181 11.83 -12.50 15.67
N GLU A 182 12.89 -13.30 15.71
CA GLU A 182 14.26 -12.83 15.55
C GLU A 182 14.57 -12.41 14.12
N LEU A 183 14.19 -13.21 13.11
CA LEU A 183 14.39 -12.91 11.69
C LEU A 183 13.57 -11.71 11.22
N LEU A 184 12.30 -11.62 11.65
CA LEU A 184 11.44 -10.49 11.37
C LEU A 184 11.93 -9.23 12.08
N MET A 185 12.30 -9.32 13.36
CA MET A 185 12.84 -8.15 14.08
C MET A 185 14.20 -7.75 13.52
N GLU A 186 15.01 -8.70 13.04
CA GLU A 186 16.25 -8.44 12.32
C GLU A 186 15.96 -7.77 10.96
N MET A 187 14.96 -8.23 10.20
CA MET A 187 14.52 -7.61 8.95
C MET A 187 13.99 -6.19 9.20
N VAL A 188 13.12 -5.99 10.18
CA VAL A 188 12.64 -4.66 10.56
C VAL A 188 13.82 -3.79 11.01
N GLN A 189 14.69 -4.24 11.90
CA GLN A 189 15.82 -3.42 12.35
C GLN A 189 16.86 -3.11 11.26
N LYS A 190 17.18 -4.08 10.41
CA LYS A 190 18.21 -3.93 9.36
C LYS A 190 17.68 -3.23 8.12
N LEU A 191 16.45 -3.52 7.71
CA LEU A 191 15.84 -2.98 6.49
C LEU A 191 15.03 -1.70 6.74
N SER A 192 14.57 -1.45 7.97
CA SER A 192 13.93 -0.19 8.37
C SER A 192 14.87 0.76 9.14
N LEU A 193 16.16 0.42 9.25
CA LEU A 193 17.20 1.15 10.02
C LEU A 193 16.78 1.52 11.47
N GLY A 194 15.91 0.73 12.09
CA GLY A 194 15.36 1.02 13.43
C GLY A 194 14.45 2.26 13.50
N LYS A 195 13.93 2.74 12.36
CA LYS A 195 13.10 3.96 12.26
C LYS A 195 11.59 3.73 12.31
N VAL A 196 11.11 2.50 12.38
CA VAL A 196 9.73 2.24 12.83
C VAL A 196 9.66 2.76 14.26
N LYS A 197 9.00 3.91 14.46
CA LYS A 197 8.86 4.52 15.79
C LYS A 197 8.08 3.55 16.69
N LEU A 198 8.80 2.75 17.46
CA LEU A 198 8.28 2.23 18.72
C LEU A 198 8.02 3.46 19.59
N ARG A 199 6.75 3.80 19.80
CA ARG A 199 6.40 4.75 20.86
C ARG A 199 6.74 4.06 22.17
N ALA A 200 7.78 4.55 22.84
CA ALA A 200 8.15 4.08 24.16
C ALA A 200 7.01 4.41 25.15
N GLY A 201 6.36 3.37 25.66
CA GLY A 201 5.43 3.42 26.79
C GLY A 201 3.96 3.56 26.45
N GLU A 202 3.30 2.42 26.18
CA GLU A 202 1.96 2.07 26.69
C GLU A 202 1.94 0.56 26.98
#